data_AF-A0A661P1H4-F1
#
_entry.id   AF-A0A661P1H4-F1
#
_cell.length_a   1.000
_cell.length_b   1.000
_cell.length_c   1.000
_cell.angle_alpha   90.00
_cell.angle_beta   90.00
_cell.angle_gamma   90.00
#
_symmetry.space_group_name_H-M   'P 1'
#
loop_
_entity.id
_entity.type
_entity.pdbx_description
1 polymer ?
#
loop_
_entity_poly.entity_id
_entity_poly.type
_entity_poly.pdbx_seq_one_letter_code
_entity_poly.pdbx_strand_id
1 'polypeptide(L)'
;MKTYACQPGAILEAMRRHHASQAVEVEAAALEHELRAEHPDRQVLLRLARGFARQYPAILLREQQVLSCILGACLEAVNHAGEPLGSQARLVLLEIIVAVAEQALREDPQTVPARVPRLLGDALGSVELQHASRQHLGELVEQLLAIGRQVALVGEEGNPPQPWFELLAHTTRQALLVCRRRLYEQFTYDGRLEAAGLGQELGSTLLARLNQEQLDADGKWLDELRRQFEQGARPAVDVFLELYTWRRRSAGDDLWQEWLGQVAARAVAGELSRQAVDAALALLADLLGQTRDRRFLHLLVRSLQRHLPYLLAAGRRPGNLELLARASREQLPRLAEDDELRQELLRLAEQING
;
A
#
# COMPACT_ATOMS: atom_id res chain seq x y z
N MET A 1 -2.02 23.95 25.76
CA MET A 1 -1.13 22.78 25.64
C MET A 1 -1.51 21.78 26.71
N LYS A 2 -2.01 20.59 26.35
CA LYS A 2 -2.06 19.47 27.30
C LYS A 2 -0.73 18.73 27.18
N THR A 3 0.08 18.84 28.22
CA THR A 3 1.31 18.08 28.42
C THR A 3 0.99 16.59 28.34
N TYR A 4 1.86 15.81 27.71
CA TYR A 4 1.80 14.35 27.70
C TYR A 4 1.66 13.87 29.14
N ALA A 5 0.52 13.30 29.51
CA ALA A 5 0.38 12.74 30.85
C ALA A 5 1.03 11.34 30.89
N CYS A 6 2.29 11.24 30.45
CA CYS A 6 3.11 10.09 30.79
C CYS A 6 3.51 10.26 32.25
N GLN A 7 3.07 9.34 33.11
CA GLN A 7 3.51 9.37 34.50
C GLN A 7 5.02 9.11 34.54
N PRO A 8 5.75 9.81 35.43
CA PRO A 8 7.15 9.53 35.65
C PRO A 8 7.38 8.05 36.00
N GLY A 9 8.36 7.43 35.35
CA GLY A 9 8.73 6.03 35.49
C GLY A 9 7.91 5.05 34.65
N ALA A 10 6.78 5.44 34.04
CA ALA A 10 5.79 4.48 33.54
C ALA A 10 6.34 3.54 32.45
N ILE A 11 7.13 4.06 31.50
CA ILE A 11 7.70 3.25 30.41
C ILE A 11 8.87 2.42 30.92
N LEU A 12 9.74 3.01 31.74
CA LEU A 12 10.90 2.31 32.30
C LEU A 12 10.48 1.19 33.27
N GLU A 13 9.48 1.43 34.11
CA GLU A 13 8.91 0.44 35.04
C GLU A 13 8.19 -0.68 34.30
N ALA A 14 7.49 -0.36 33.20
CA ALA A 14 6.97 -1.36 32.29
C ALA A 14 8.10 -2.25 31.74
N MET A 15 9.18 -1.66 31.21
CA MET A 15 10.32 -2.45 30.71
C MET A 15 10.92 -3.38 31.76
N ARG A 16 11.10 -2.89 32.99
CA ARG A 16 11.65 -3.69 34.09
C ARG A 16 10.76 -4.87 34.47
N ARG A 17 9.43 -4.66 34.48
CA ARG A 17 8.45 -5.72 34.74
C ARG A 17 8.47 -6.82 33.68
N HIS A 18 8.87 -6.50 32.45
CA HIS A 18 9.04 -7.45 31.35
C HIS A 18 10.49 -7.94 31.18
N HIS A 19 11.34 -7.79 32.20
CA HIS A 19 12.72 -8.31 32.24
C HIS A 19 13.63 -7.85 31.09
N ALA A 20 13.50 -6.59 30.70
CA ALA A 20 14.33 -6.02 29.63
C ALA A 20 15.82 -5.94 30.00
N SER A 21 16.69 -5.96 28.99
CA SER A 21 18.13 -5.72 29.21
C SER A 21 18.41 -4.24 29.48
N GLN A 22 19.59 -3.93 30.04
CA GLN A 22 19.98 -2.54 30.32
C GLN A 22 19.98 -1.64 29.07
N ALA A 23 20.32 -2.18 27.89
CA ALA A 23 20.27 -1.42 26.64
C ALA A 23 18.85 -0.96 26.30
N VAL A 24 17.85 -1.81 26.56
CA VAL A 24 16.44 -1.49 26.35
C VAL A 24 15.93 -0.48 27.38
N GLU A 25 16.40 -0.58 28.63
CA GLU A 25 16.09 0.44 29.65
C GLU A 25 16.56 1.83 29.23
N VAL A 26 17.72 1.94 28.56
CA VAL A 26 18.21 3.23 28.04
C VAL A 26 17.30 3.77 26.93
N GLU A 27 16.87 2.93 25.99
CA GLU A 27 15.95 3.33 24.92
C GLU A 27 14.58 3.77 25.46
N ALA A 28 14.04 3.03 26.43
CA ALA A 28 12.79 3.37 27.11
C ALA A 28 12.90 4.65 27.92
N ALA A 29 14.03 4.87 28.61
CA ALA A 29 14.29 6.11 29.33
C ALA A 29 14.43 7.31 28.38
N ALA A 30 15.03 7.11 27.19
CA ALA A 30 15.13 8.15 26.17
C ALA A 30 13.74 8.52 25.61
N LEU A 31 12.91 7.52 25.30
CA LEU A 31 11.53 7.75 24.87
C LEU A 31 10.71 8.47 25.94
N GLU A 32 10.84 8.05 27.20
CA GLU A 32 10.14 8.70 28.32
C GLU A 32 10.64 10.13 28.56
N HIS A 33 11.95 10.37 28.47
CA HIS A 33 12.52 11.71 28.59
C HIS A 33 11.94 12.64 27.52
N GLU A 34 11.91 12.18 26.27
CA GLU A 34 11.38 12.94 25.15
C GLU A 34 9.87 13.22 25.32
N LEU A 35 9.08 12.20 25.70
CA LEU A 35 7.65 12.35 25.98
C LEU A 35 7.35 13.35 27.09
N ARG A 36 8.29 13.60 28.00
CA ARG A 36 8.10 14.50 29.15
C ARG A 36 8.75 15.86 28.96
N ALA A 37 9.52 16.05 27.89
CA ALA A 37 10.17 17.32 27.60
C ALA A 37 9.13 18.44 27.45
N GLU A 38 9.46 19.64 27.93
CA GLU A 38 8.61 20.83 27.74
C GLU A 38 8.47 21.18 26.25
N HIS A 39 9.53 20.91 25.48
CA HIS A 39 9.62 21.10 24.04
C HIS A 39 10.20 19.86 23.38
N PRO A 40 9.39 18.82 23.13
CA PRO A 40 9.90 17.61 22.53
C PRO A 40 10.30 17.84 21.07
N ASP A 41 11.45 17.28 20.69
CA ASP A 41 11.81 17.07 19.30
C ASP A 41 10.91 15.96 18.73
N ARG A 42 9.89 16.40 18.00
CA ARG A 42 8.90 15.51 17.38
C ARG A 42 9.52 14.51 16.43
N GLN A 43 10.62 14.83 15.75
CA GLN A 43 11.28 13.90 14.84
C GLN A 43 11.98 12.78 15.62
N VAL A 44 12.68 13.13 16.70
CA VAL A 44 13.29 12.16 17.61
C VAL A 44 12.20 11.30 18.26
N LEU A 45 11.12 11.91 18.74
CA LEU A 45 10.01 11.22 19.37
C LEU A 45 9.34 10.21 18.43
N LEU A 46 9.04 10.58 17.18
CA LEU A 46 8.46 9.67 16.19
C LEU A 46 9.41 8.52 15.83
N ARG A 47 10.72 8.80 15.74
CA ARG A 47 11.73 7.76 15.50
C ARG A 47 11.78 6.77 16.67
N LEU A 48 11.79 7.27 17.91
CA LEU A 48 11.79 6.43 19.11
C LEU A 48 10.49 5.62 19.24
N ALA A 49 9.34 6.25 19.00
CA ALA A 49 8.04 5.58 19.00
C ALA A 49 7.99 4.44 17.96
N ARG A 50 8.45 4.69 16.73
CA ARG A 50 8.54 3.68 15.68
C ARG A 50 9.48 2.54 16.06
N GLY A 51 10.67 2.86 16.58
CA GLY A 51 11.65 1.86 17.05
C GLY A 51 11.06 0.99 18.16
N PHE A 52 10.46 1.62 19.16
CA PHE A 52 9.84 0.95 20.30
C PHE A 52 8.71 0.02 19.88
N ALA A 53 7.83 0.46 18.97
CA ALA A 53 6.71 -0.36 18.50
C ALA A 53 7.15 -1.61 17.74
N ARG A 54 8.24 -1.51 16.96
CA ARG A 54 8.80 -2.64 16.21
C ARG A 54 9.47 -3.67 17.13
N GLN A 55 10.16 -3.20 18.15
CA GLN A 55 10.97 -4.07 19.02
C GLN A 55 10.17 -4.64 20.20
N TYR A 56 9.19 -3.89 20.71
CA TYR A 56 8.48 -4.21 21.95
C TYR A 56 6.95 -4.15 21.84
N PRO A 57 6.31 -4.74 20.80
CA PRO A 57 4.86 -4.68 20.65
C PRO A 57 4.09 -5.38 21.80
N ALA A 58 4.69 -6.39 22.45
CA ALA A 58 4.12 -7.06 23.62
C ALA A 58 3.91 -6.10 24.80
N ILE A 59 4.80 -5.11 24.95
CA ILE A 59 4.71 -4.11 26.02
C ILE A 59 3.60 -3.11 25.70
N LEU A 60 3.47 -2.70 24.44
CA LEU A 60 2.35 -1.87 23.99
C LEU A 60 1.00 -2.57 24.19
N LEU A 61 0.95 -3.89 23.95
CA LEU A 61 -0.24 -4.70 24.13
C LEU A 61 -0.65 -4.81 25.61
N ARG A 62 0.31 -4.93 26.53
CA ARG A 62 0.06 -5.20 27.96
C ARG A 62 0.00 -3.94 28.83
N GLU A 63 0.72 -2.89 28.46
CA GLU A 63 0.89 -1.67 29.25
C GLU A 63 0.11 -0.50 28.61
N GLN A 64 -1.19 -0.45 28.89
CA GLN A 64 -2.13 0.51 28.28
C GLN A 64 -1.68 1.98 28.39
N GLN A 65 -1.03 2.34 29.49
CA GLN A 65 -0.52 3.69 29.69
C GLN A 65 0.60 4.02 28.71
N VAL A 66 1.54 3.09 28.49
CA VAL A 66 2.64 3.24 27.53
C VAL A 66 2.06 3.42 26.13
N LEU A 67 1.11 2.56 25.74
CA LEU A 67 0.40 2.69 24.47
C LEU A 67 -0.30 4.05 24.33
N SER A 68 -1.04 4.49 25.33
CA SER A 68 -1.75 5.77 25.31
C SER A 68 -0.80 6.96 25.16
N CYS A 69 0.36 6.93 25.81
CA CYS A 69 1.36 8.00 25.72
C CYS A 69 1.97 8.08 24.31
N ILE A 70 2.32 6.93 23.73
CA ILE A 70 2.92 6.86 22.40
C ILE A 70 1.90 7.24 21.31
N LEU A 71 0.66 6.77 21.40
CA LEU A 71 -0.42 7.18 20.48
C LEU A 71 -0.69 8.69 20.61
N GLY A 72 -0.76 9.21 21.84
CA GLY A 72 -0.95 10.64 22.10
C GLY A 72 0.15 11.50 21.48
N ALA A 73 1.40 11.06 21.56
CA ALA A 73 2.53 11.74 20.93
C ALA A 73 2.43 11.76 19.40
N CYS A 74 2.02 10.63 18.79
CA CYS A 74 1.81 10.60 17.34
C CYS A 74 0.68 11.55 16.93
N LEU A 75 -0.45 11.57 17.66
CA LEU A 75 -1.57 12.47 17.39
C LEU A 75 -1.19 13.95 17.54
N GLU A 76 -0.38 14.30 18.54
CA GLU A 76 0.14 15.66 18.73
C GLU A 76 0.97 16.10 17.52
N ALA A 77 1.87 15.23 17.05
CA ALA A 77 2.66 15.48 15.86
C ALA A 77 1.79 15.57 14.58
N VAL A 78 0.76 14.74 14.43
CA VAL A 78 -0.21 14.83 13.32
C VAL A 78 -0.90 16.20 13.30
N ASN A 79 -1.31 16.71 14.46
CA ASN A 79 -2.15 17.90 14.54
C ASN A 79 -1.36 19.22 14.55
N HIS A 80 -0.08 19.20 14.94
CA HIS A 80 0.67 20.43 15.23
C HIS A 80 2.04 20.55 14.55
N ALA A 81 2.58 19.49 13.94
CA ALA A 81 3.92 19.54 13.36
C ALA A 81 4.00 20.17 11.96
N GLY A 82 2.87 20.34 11.27
CA GLY A 82 2.85 20.67 9.84
C GLY A 82 3.41 19.55 8.96
N GLU A 83 3.35 19.72 7.64
CA GLU A 83 3.95 18.76 6.69
C GLU A 83 5.46 19.07 6.49
N PRO A 84 6.32 18.04 6.31
CA PRO A 84 6.02 16.62 6.08
C PRO A 84 5.89 15.76 7.36
N LEU A 85 6.17 16.34 8.53
CA LEU A 85 6.26 15.59 9.78
C LEU A 85 4.90 15.03 10.22
N GLY A 86 3.81 15.76 9.95
CA GLY A 86 2.44 15.30 10.15
C GLY A 86 2.14 14.02 9.38
N SER A 87 2.50 13.92 8.08
CA SER A 87 2.34 12.67 7.32
C SER A 87 3.18 11.52 7.90
N GLN A 88 4.41 11.78 8.33
CA GLN A 88 5.23 10.77 8.98
C GLN A 88 4.60 10.28 10.29
N ALA A 89 4.04 11.19 11.09
CA ALA A 89 3.34 10.85 12.32
C ALA A 89 2.12 9.94 12.07
N ARG A 90 1.36 10.19 10.98
CA ARG A 90 0.25 9.30 10.56
C ARG A 90 0.77 7.89 10.26
N LEU A 91 1.86 7.77 9.50
CA LEU A 91 2.46 6.47 9.17
C LEU A 91 2.96 5.74 10.41
N VAL A 92 3.66 6.43 11.32
CA VAL A 92 4.14 5.84 12.58
C VAL A 92 2.97 5.37 13.44
N LEU A 93 1.88 6.14 13.54
CA LEU A 93 0.67 5.73 14.25
C LEU A 93 0.07 4.46 13.66
N LEU A 94 -0.03 4.34 12.33
CA LEU A 94 -0.53 3.12 11.70
C LEU A 94 0.41 1.93 11.91
N GLU A 95 1.73 2.12 11.82
CA GLU A 95 2.71 1.06 12.12
C GLU A 95 2.61 0.54 13.55
N ILE A 96 2.35 1.43 14.53
CA ILE A 96 2.08 1.04 15.92
C ILE A 96 0.83 0.16 15.99
N ILE A 97 -0.27 0.57 15.33
CA ILE A 97 -1.52 -0.21 15.33
C ILE A 97 -1.30 -1.59 14.69
N VAL A 98 -0.58 -1.67 13.58
CA VAL A 98 -0.22 -2.94 12.93
C VAL A 98 0.57 -3.82 13.89
N ALA A 99 1.63 -3.29 14.50
CA ALA A 99 2.48 -4.08 15.40
C ALA A 99 1.72 -4.62 16.61
N VAL A 100 0.81 -3.83 17.19
CA VAL A 100 -0.05 -4.26 18.31
C VAL A 100 -1.07 -5.31 17.85
N ALA A 101 -1.69 -5.15 16.68
CA ALA A 101 -2.64 -6.12 16.14
C ALA A 101 -1.97 -7.46 15.80
N GLU A 102 -0.76 -7.43 15.21
CA GLU A 102 0.05 -8.61 14.95
C GLU A 102 0.44 -9.34 16.24
N GLN A 103 0.79 -8.58 17.28
CA GLN A 103 1.14 -9.18 18.56
C GLN A 103 -0.07 -9.77 19.28
N ALA A 104 -1.24 -9.14 19.18
CA ALA A 104 -2.48 -9.69 19.70
C ALA A 104 -2.82 -11.06 19.08
N LEU A 105 -2.66 -11.20 17.76
CA LEU A 105 -2.82 -12.49 17.08
C LEU A 105 -1.83 -13.55 17.59
N ARG A 106 -0.59 -13.18 17.90
CA ARG A 106 0.40 -14.12 18.46
C ARG A 106 0.09 -14.57 19.88
N GLU A 107 -0.51 -13.69 20.69
CA GLU A 107 -0.77 -13.93 22.13
C GLU A 107 -2.17 -14.47 22.45
N ASP A 108 -3.03 -14.68 21.45
CA ASP A 108 -4.48 -14.87 21.56
C ASP A 108 -5.24 -13.54 21.79
N PRO A 109 -5.98 -13.04 20.78
CA PRO A 109 -6.75 -11.81 20.88
C PRO A 109 -7.84 -11.78 21.96
N GLN A 110 -8.30 -12.94 22.43
CA GLN A 110 -9.30 -13.05 23.51
C GLN A 110 -8.71 -12.67 24.88
N THR A 111 -7.41 -12.82 25.05
CA THR A 111 -6.70 -12.47 26.30
C THR A 111 -6.36 -10.98 26.39
N VAL A 112 -6.44 -10.26 25.27
CA VAL A 112 -6.10 -8.85 25.18
C VAL A 112 -7.17 -8.00 25.87
N PRO A 113 -6.80 -7.07 26.77
CA PRO A 113 -7.76 -6.18 27.41
C PRO A 113 -8.55 -5.36 26.38
N ALA A 114 -9.88 -5.37 26.47
CA ALA A 114 -10.81 -4.64 25.60
C ALA A 114 -10.48 -3.15 25.39
N ARG A 115 -9.76 -2.53 26.34
CA ARG A 115 -9.32 -1.14 26.25
C ARG A 115 -8.25 -0.91 25.18
N VAL A 116 -7.43 -1.91 24.84
CA VAL A 116 -6.38 -1.79 23.81
C VAL A 116 -6.98 -1.51 22.42
N PRO A 117 -7.84 -2.36 21.85
CA PRO A 117 -8.45 -2.09 20.54
C PRO A 117 -9.28 -0.79 20.54
N ARG A 118 -9.89 -0.40 21.67
CA ARG A 118 -10.54 0.93 21.80
C ARG A 118 -9.56 2.08 21.66
N LEU A 119 -8.42 2.04 22.36
CA LEU A 119 -7.38 3.07 22.26
C LEU A 119 -6.84 3.19 20.82
N LEU A 120 -6.62 2.05 20.14
CA LEU A 120 -6.20 2.03 18.74
C LEU A 120 -7.28 2.65 17.83
N GLY A 121 -8.54 2.30 18.06
CA GLY A 121 -9.70 2.82 17.31
C GLY A 121 -9.91 4.32 17.51
N ASP A 122 -9.83 4.79 18.75
CA ASP A 122 -9.93 6.21 19.10
C ASP A 122 -8.79 7.01 18.46
N ALA A 123 -7.56 6.49 18.52
CA ALA A 123 -6.41 7.12 17.87
C ALA A 123 -6.59 7.18 16.35
N LEU A 124 -6.99 6.07 15.72
CA LEU A 124 -7.25 6.01 14.29
C LEU A 124 -8.41 6.91 13.84
N GLY A 125 -9.46 7.01 14.65
CA GLY A 125 -10.61 7.89 14.42
C GLY A 125 -10.28 9.37 14.58
N SER A 126 -9.25 9.69 15.37
CA SER A 126 -8.80 11.07 15.61
C SER A 126 -7.84 11.59 14.54
N VAL A 127 -7.43 10.75 13.58
CA VAL A 127 -6.52 11.15 12.49
C VAL A 127 -7.31 11.35 11.20
N GLU A 128 -7.17 12.54 10.63
CA GLU A 128 -7.65 12.84 9.30
C GLU A 128 -6.63 12.36 8.24
N LEU A 129 -6.66 11.05 7.93
CA LEU A 129 -5.71 10.41 7.00
C LEU A 129 -5.86 10.92 5.57
N GLN A 130 -7.06 11.39 5.18
CA GLN A 130 -7.32 11.96 3.86
C GLN A 130 -6.56 13.28 3.59
N HIS A 131 -6.04 13.94 4.62
CA HIS A 131 -5.25 15.18 4.48
C HIS A 131 -3.74 14.93 4.45
N ALA A 132 -3.30 13.67 4.47
CA ALA A 132 -1.90 13.36 4.28
C ALA A 132 -1.40 13.79 2.89
N SER A 133 -0.10 14.04 2.80
CA SER A 133 0.54 14.39 1.52
C SER A 133 0.33 13.29 0.47
N ARG A 134 0.12 13.70 -0.79
CA ARG A 134 -0.10 12.81 -1.94
C ARG A 134 0.92 11.68 -2.02
N GLN A 135 2.19 11.98 -1.74
CA GLN A 135 3.30 11.02 -1.80
C GLN A 135 3.13 9.83 -0.83
N HIS A 136 2.39 10.00 0.27
CA HIS A 136 2.19 8.97 1.28
C HIS A 136 0.85 8.23 1.15
N LEU A 137 -0.04 8.64 0.25
CA LEU A 137 -1.37 8.00 0.12
C LEU A 137 -1.28 6.50 -0.21
N GLY A 138 -0.28 6.09 -0.99
CA GLY A 138 -0.05 4.67 -1.29
C GLY A 138 0.30 3.86 -0.03
N GLU A 139 1.29 4.34 0.73
CA GLU A 139 1.74 3.71 1.98
C GLU A 139 0.61 3.68 3.03
N LEU A 140 -0.18 4.74 3.15
CA LEU A 140 -1.31 4.78 4.07
C LEU A 140 -2.36 3.72 3.75
N VAL A 141 -2.67 3.50 2.46
CA VAL A 141 -3.58 2.41 2.04
C VAL A 141 -3.01 1.06 2.44
N GLU A 142 -1.72 0.82 2.21
CA GLU A 142 -1.09 -0.46 2.55
C GLU A 142 -1.13 -0.74 4.05
N GLN A 143 -0.83 0.27 4.88
CA GLN A 143 -0.89 0.13 6.33
C GLN A 143 -2.32 -0.09 6.84
N LEU A 144 -3.31 0.62 6.30
CA LEU A 144 -4.73 0.40 6.66
C LEU A 144 -5.20 -1.01 6.28
N LEU A 145 -4.80 -1.51 5.11
CA LEU A 145 -5.11 -2.89 4.70
C LEU A 145 -4.38 -3.92 5.56
N ALA A 146 -3.15 -3.64 6.00
CA ALA A 146 -2.44 -4.50 6.94
C ALA A 146 -3.19 -4.60 8.27
N ILE A 147 -3.60 -3.46 8.86
CA ILE A 147 -4.41 -3.45 10.11
C ILE A 147 -5.69 -4.27 9.92
N GLY A 148 -6.46 -3.98 8.87
CA GLY A 148 -7.75 -4.64 8.66
C GLY A 148 -7.60 -6.14 8.42
N ARG A 149 -6.52 -6.58 7.77
CA ARG A 149 -6.22 -8.01 7.62
C ARG A 149 -5.96 -8.67 8.96
N GLN A 150 -5.11 -8.07 9.81
CA GLN A 150 -4.84 -8.64 11.12
C GLN A 150 -6.12 -8.73 11.96
N VAL A 151 -6.92 -7.65 11.99
CA VAL A 151 -8.17 -7.62 12.75
C VAL A 151 -9.24 -8.57 12.18
N ALA A 152 -9.30 -8.76 10.87
CA ALA A 152 -10.20 -9.74 10.25
C ALA A 152 -9.82 -11.18 10.64
N LEU A 153 -8.52 -11.51 10.69
CA LEU A 153 -8.03 -12.82 11.13
C LEU A 153 -8.39 -13.10 12.60
N VAL A 154 -8.32 -12.09 13.47
CA VAL A 154 -8.83 -12.19 14.85
C VAL A 154 -10.29 -12.65 14.86
N GLY A 155 -11.07 -12.25 13.85
CA GLY A 155 -12.48 -12.59 13.74
C GLY A 155 -12.82 -13.97 13.22
N GLU A 156 -11.92 -14.59 12.44
CA GLU A 156 -12.11 -15.94 11.93
C GLU A 156 -11.87 -17.02 13.00
N GLU A 157 -11.18 -16.70 14.10
CA GLU A 157 -10.94 -17.61 15.24
C GLU A 157 -12.16 -17.83 16.16
N GLY A 158 -13.34 -17.39 15.72
CA GLY A 158 -14.62 -17.97 16.16
C GLY A 158 -15.37 -17.24 17.27
N ASN A 159 -14.84 -16.13 17.82
CA ASN A 159 -15.56 -15.12 18.64
C ASN A 159 -14.62 -13.96 19.06
N PRO A 160 -14.15 -13.11 18.13
CA PRO A 160 -13.37 -11.93 18.51
C PRO A 160 -14.18 -11.01 19.44
N PRO A 161 -13.56 -10.42 20.48
CA PRO A 161 -14.23 -9.41 21.28
C PRO A 161 -14.75 -8.24 20.43
N GLN A 162 -15.97 -7.79 20.70
CA GLN A 162 -16.63 -6.65 20.03
C GLN A 162 -15.71 -5.43 19.75
N PRO A 163 -14.81 -5.01 20.66
CA PRO A 163 -13.87 -3.92 20.40
C PRO A 163 -12.96 -4.10 19.17
N TRP A 164 -12.62 -5.34 18.80
CA TRP A 164 -11.83 -5.61 17.60
C TRP A 164 -12.64 -5.34 16.33
N PHE A 165 -13.92 -5.70 16.30
CA PHE A 165 -14.80 -5.33 15.18
C PHE A 165 -15.00 -3.83 15.06
N GLU A 166 -15.07 -3.11 16.18
CA GLU A 166 -15.11 -1.64 16.20
C GLU A 166 -13.83 -1.06 15.57
N LEU A 167 -12.65 -1.59 15.93
CA LEU A 167 -11.39 -1.21 15.28
C LEU A 167 -11.43 -1.47 13.77
N LEU A 168 -11.92 -2.64 13.32
CA LEU A 168 -12.08 -2.94 11.89
C LEU A 168 -13.02 -1.95 11.20
N ALA A 169 -14.11 -1.53 11.84
CA ALA A 169 -15.01 -0.52 11.30
C ALA A 169 -14.31 0.84 11.15
N HIS A 170 -13.50 1.26 12.13
CA HIS A 170 -12.68 2.47 12.01
C HIS A 170 -11.65 2.36 10.88
N THR A 171 -10.93 1.24 10.78
CA THR A 171 -9.97 0.98 9.71
C THR A 171 -10.62 0.98 8.33
N THR A 172 -11.78 0.34 8.19
CA THR A 172 -12.53 0.27 6.93
C THR A 172 -12.99 1.65 6.48
N ARG A 173 -13.51 2.47 7.42
CA ARG A 173 -13.89 3.86 7.13
C ARG A 173 -12.70 4.66 6.61
N GLN A 174 -11.58 4.60 7.30
CA GLN A 174 -10.35 5.31 6.90
C GLN A 174 -9.82 4.81 5.56
N ALA A 175 -9.81 3.49 5.33
CA ALA A 175 -9.36 2.89 4.08
C ALA A 175 -10.20 3.36 2.89
N LEU A 176 -11.53 3.42 3.03
CA LEU A 176 -12.41 3.97 1.99
C LEU A 176 -12.10 5.43 1.68
N LEU A 177 -11.89 6.27 2.70
CA LEU A 177 -11.56 7.69 2.52
C LEU A 177 -10.20 7.89 1.81
N VAL A 178 -9.17 7.17 2.25
CA VAL A 178 -7.81 7.29 1.68
C VAL A 178 -7.77 6.69 0.27
N CYS A 179 -8.42 5.53 0.02
CA CYS A 179 -8.55 4.95 -1.32
C CYS A 179 -9.27 5.91 -2.27
N ARG A 180 -10.36 6.54 -1.81
CA ARG A 180 -11.10 7.51 -2.61
C ARG A 180 -10.27 8.74 -2.94
N ARG A 181 -9.50 9.26 -1.97
CA ARG A 181 -8.59 10.39 -2.20
C ARG A 181 -7.48 10.02 -3.18
N ARG A 182 -6.88 8.83 -3.03
CA ARG A 182 -5.84 8.33 -3.94
C ARG A 182 -6.37 8.20 -5.37
N LEU A 183 -7.57 7.68 -5.55
CA LEU A 183 -8.23 7.56 -6.86
C LEU A 183 -8.49 8.94 -7.49
N TYR A 184 -8.93 9.91 -6.69
CA TYR A 184 -9.10 11.30 -7.15
C TYR A 184 -7.78 11.94 -7.60
N GLU A 185 -6.69 11.72 -6.86
CA GLU A 185 -5.37 12.22 -7.27
C GLU A 185 -4.88 11.59 -8.59
N GLN A 186 -5.21 10.31 -8.83
CA GLN A 186 -4.96 9.64 -10.11
C GLN A 186 -5.83 10.23 -11.24
N PHE A 187 -7.09 10.53 -10.96
CA PHE A 187 -8.01 11.19 -11.91
C PHE A 187 -7.52 12.58 -12.35
N THR A 188 -6.94 13.34 -11.40
CA THR A 188 -6.39 14.68 -11.69
C THR A 188 -4.95 14.66 -12.22
N TYR A 189 -4.33 13.49 -12.32
CA TYR A 189 -2.97 13.36 -12.84
C TYR A 189 -2.99 13.41 -14.37
N ASP A 190 -2.43 14.46 -14.94
CA ASP A 190 -2.47 14.73 -16.38
C ASP A 190 -1.44 13.93 -17.20
N GLY A 191 -0.62 13.09 -16.56
CA GLY A 191 0.38 12.24 -17.21
C GLY A 191 1.49 13.00 -17.96
N ARG A 192 1.49 14.33 -17.94
CA ARG A 192 2.37 15.16 -18.79
C ARG A 192 3.83 15.08 -18.37
N LEU A 193 4.10 14.80 -17.09
CA LEU A 193 5.44 14.61 -16.54
C LEU A 193 6.11 13.29 -16.99
N GLU A 194 5.32 12.25 -17.30
CA GLU A 194 5.83 10.96 -17.79
C GLU A 194 5.77 10.88 -19.34
N ALA A 195 4.86 11.61 -19.98
CA ALA A 195 4.71 11.70 -21.44
C ALA A 195 5.78 12.54 -22.17
N ALA A 196 6.76 13.11 -21.45
CA ALA A 196 7.87 13.84 -22.06
C ALA A 196 8.89 12.93 -22.77
N GLY A 197 8.87 11.61 -22.51
CA GLY A 197 9.81 10.64 -23.08
C GLY A 197 9.21 9.60 -24.03
N LEU A 198 7.88 9.46 -24.11
CA LEU A 198 7.21 8.37 -24.83
C LEU A 198 6.19 8.94 -25.83
N GLY A 199 6.36 8.61 -27.11
CA GLY A 199 5.64 9.16 -28.26
C GLY A 199 4.14 9.43 -28.05
N GLN A 200 3.71 10.66 -28.38
CA GLN A 200 2.67 11.39 -27.67
C GLN A 200 1.20 11.18 -28.04
N GLU A 201 0.81 10.36 -29.03
CA GLU A 201 -0.58 10.47 -29.55
C GLU A 201 -1.48 9.23 -29.35
N LEU A 202 -0.96 8.01 -29.48
CA LEU A 202 -1.78 6.78 -29.41
C LEU A 202 -1.84 6.16 -28.01
N GLY A 203 -0.74 6.24 -27.26
CA GLY A 203 -0.68 5.81 -25.87
C GLY A 203 -1.43 6.78 -24.96
N SER A 204 -1.21 8.08 -25.12
CA SER A 204 -1.77 9.11 -24.23
C SER A 204 -3.31 9.17 -24.29
N THR A 205 -3.93 9.05 -25.47
CA THR A 205 -5.38 9.31 -25.61
C THR A 205 -6.25 8.09 -25.25
N LEU A 206 -5.83 6.88 -25.67
CA LEU A 206 -6.60 5.66 -25.42
C LEU A 206 -6.38 5.13 -23.99
N LEU A 207 -5.14 5.12 -23.51
CA LEU A 207 -4.85 4.77 -22.11
C LEU A 207 -5.48 5.79 -21.16
N ALA A 208 -5.42 7.10 -21.46
CA ALA A 208 -6.10 8.07 -20.61
C ALA A 208 -7.61 7.85 -20.59
N ARG A 209 -8.27 7.54 -21.72
CA ARG A 209 -9.72 7.29 -21.73
C ARG A 209 -10.12 6.00 -21.02
N LEU A 210 -9.43 4.90 -21.26
CA LEU A 210 -9.69 3.63 -20.58
C LEU A 210 -9.40 3.73 -19.08
N ASN A 211 -8.31 4.40 -18.71
CA ASN A 211 -8.03 4.72 -17.31
C ASN A 211 -9.12 5.63 -16.74
N GLN A 212 -9.62 6.61 -17.48
CA GLN A 212 -10.67 7.51 -17.01
C GLN A 212 -12.00 6.80 -16.75
N GLU A 213 -12.48 5.99 -17.69
CA GLU A 213 -13.73 5.22 -17.54
C GLU A 213 -13.64 4.24 -16.37
N GLN A 214 -12.48 3.60 -16.20
CA GLN A 214 -12.22 2.72 -15.05
C GLN A 214 -12.17 3.50 -13.74
N LEU A 215 -11.45 4.64 -13.69
CA LEU A 215 -11.36 5.49 -12.50
C LEU A 215 -12.74 6.04 -12.11
N ASP A 216 -13.60 6.34 -13.09
CA ASP A 216 -15.00 6.72 -12.86
C ASP A 216 -15.84 5.57 -12.29
N ALA A 217 -15.67 4.36 -12.83
CA ALA A 217 -16.35 3.17 -12.35
C ALA A 217 -15.90 2.80 -10.92
N ASP A 218 -14.59 2.78 -10.66
CA ASP A 218 -14.00 2.56 -9.35
C ASP A 218 -14.42 3.64 -8.34
N GLY A 219 -14.52 4.90 -8.80
CA GLY A 219 -14.99 6.02 -7.98
C GLY A 219 -16.44 5.82 -7.54
N LYS A 220 -17.34 5.49 -8.47
CA LYS A 220 -18.74 5.20 -8.17
C LYS A 220 -18.89 3.98 -7.26
N TRP A 221 -18.11 2.93 -7.51
CA TRP A 221 -18.12 1.72 -6.71
C TRP A 221 -17.64 1.99 -5.27
N LEU A 222 -16.56 2.75 -5.08
CA LEU A 222 -16.09 3.18 -3.74
C LEU A 222 -17.13 4.04 -3.02
N ASP A 223 -17.76 4.98 -3.71
CA ASP A 223 -18.79 5.86 -3.14
C ASP A 223 -20.04 5.04 -2.72
N GLU A 224 -20.44 4.05 -3.52
CA GLU A 224 -21.52 3.12 -3.19
C GLU A 224 -21.17 2.21 -2.00
N LEU A 225 -19.98 1.63 -1.97
CA LEU A 225 -19.51 0.83 -0.84
C LEU A 225 -19.51 1.61 0.46
N ARG A 226 -19.00 2.85 0.41
CA ARG A 226 -18.99 3.75 1.55
C ARG A 226 -20.41 4.06 2.02
N ARG A 227 -21.33 4.35 1.10
CA ARG A 227 -22.74 4.60 1.42
C ARG A 227 -23.38 3.41 2.13
N GLN A 228 -23.22 2.20 1.58
CA GLN A 228 -23.77 0.97 2.16
C GLN A 228 -23.21 0.69 3.56
N PHE A 229 -21.91 0.94 3.74
CA PHE A 229 -21.24 0.81 5.04
C PHE A 229 -21.76 1.83 6.07
N GLU A 230 -21.81 3.11 5.72
CA GLU A 230 -22.25 4.17 6.63
C GLU A 230 -23.73 4.05 7.02
N GLN A 231 -24.57 3.49 6.15
CA GLN A 231 -25.98 3.20 6.42
C GLN A 231 -26.21 1.91 7.23
N GLY A 232 -25.14 1.15 7.54
CA GLY A 232 -25.25 -0.14 8.22
C GLY A 232 -25.89 -1.25 7.36
N ALA A 233 -26.02 -1.04 6.06
CA ALA A 233 -26.56 -2.02 5.12
C ALA A 233 -25.55 -3.17 4.85
N ARG A 234 -24.26 -2.94 5.13
CA ARG A 234 -23.19 -3.94 5.03
C ARG A 234 -22.26 -3.88 6.23
N PRO A 235 -21.84 -5.04 6.77
CA PRO A 235 -20.89 -5.09 7.87
C PRO A 235 -19.49 -4.68 7.43
N ALA A 236 -18.68 -4.19 8.38
CA ALA A 236 -17.31 -3.72 8.13
C ALA A 236 -16.42 -4.80 7.49
N VAL A 237 -16.57 -6.06 7.91
CA VAL A 237 -15.79 -7.20 7.40
C VAL A 237 -15.99 -7.37 5.89
N ASP A 238 -17.24 -7.41 5.43
CA ASP A 238 -17.54 -7.62 4.00
C ASP A 238 -16.98 -6.48 3.14
N VAL A 239 -17.18 -5.24 3.59
CA VAL A 239 -16.69 -4.04 2.90
C VAL A 239 -15.16 -4.03 2.86
N PHE A 240 -14.50 -4.41 3.97
CA PHE A 240 -13.06 -4.54 4.04
C PHE A 240 -12.53 -5.61 3.07
N LEU A 241 -13.13 -6.81 3.05
CA LEU A 241 -12.71 -7.90 2.18
C LEU A 241 -12.89 -7.54 0.70
N GLU A 242 -13.95 -6.82 0.34
CA GLU A 242 -14.12 -6.29 -1.00
C GLU A 242 -13.08 -5.24 -1.35
N LEU A 243 -12.79 -4.29 -0.46
CA LEU A 243 -11.75 -3.29 -0.68
C LEU A 243 -10.35 -3.92 -0.80
N TYR A 244 -10.06 -4.93 0.02
CA TYR A 244 -8.82 -5.70 -0.01
C TYR A 244 -8.68 -6.49 -1.32
N THR A 245 -9.77 -7.14 -1.75
CA THR A 245 -9.81 -7.90 -3.01
C THR A 245 -9.69 -6.97 -4.21
N TRP A 246 -10.40 -5.85 -4.21
CA TRP A 246 -10.26 -4.80 -5.22
C TRP A 246 -8.84 -4.29 -5.27
N ARG A 247 -8.19 -3.95 -4.15
CA ARG A 247 -6.80 -3.47 -4.17
C ARG A 247 -5.84 -4.51 -4.74
N ARG A 248 -6.05 -5.79 -4.45
CA ARG A 248 -5.26 -6.90 -5.02
C ARG A 248 -5.46 -7.05 -6.52
N ARG A 249 -6.67 -6.80 -7.03
CA ARG A 249 -7.02 -6.84 -8.47
C ARG A 249 -6.61 -5.56 -9.21
N SER A 250 -6.79 -4.40 -8.58
CA SER A 250 -6.58 -3.06 -9.14
C SER A 250 -5.13 -2.55 -9.10
N ALA A 251 -4.17 -3.34 -8.60
CA ALA A 251 -2.83 -2.82 -8.37
C ALA A 251 -1.97 -2.55 -9.61
N GLY A 252 -2.42 -2.91 -10.82
CA GLY A 252 -1.74 -2.62 -12.08
C GLY A 252 -1.86 -3.78 -13.06
N ASP A 253 -1.97 -4.99 -12.55
CA ASP A 253 -1.92 -6.23 -13.33
C ASP A 253 -3.14 -6.41 -14.24
N ASP A 254 -4.37 -6.29 -13.72
CA ASP A 254 -5.57 -6.53 -14.52
C ASP A 254 -5.78 -5.45 -15.59
N LEU A 255 -5.52 -4.18 -15.27
CA LEU A 255 -5.63 -3.06 -16.24
C LEU A 255 -4.54 -3.12 -17.31
N TRP A 256 -3.33 -3.54 -16.93
CA TRP A 256 -2.25 -3.79 -17.87
C TRP A 256 -2.56 -4.95 -18.83
N GLN A 257 -3.09 -6.05 -18.29
CA GLN A 257 -3.49 -7.23 -19.07
C GLN A 257 -4.70 -6.93 -19.96
N GLU A 258 -5.68 -6.19 -19.44
CA GLU A 258 -6.85 -5.77 -20.21
C GLU A 258 -6.46 -4.81 -21.32
N TRP A 259 -5.62 -3.82 -21.04
CA TRP A 259 -5.09 -2.92 -22.07
C TRP A 259 -4.33 -3.67 -23.16
N LEU A 260 -3.36 -4.52 -22.79
CA LEU A 260 -2.61 -5.33 -23.77
C LEU A 260 -3.54 -6.26 -24.55
N GLY A 261 -4.55 -6.84 -23.90
CA GLY A 261 -5.58 -7.66 -24.53
C GLY A 261 -6.42 -6.88 -25.55
N GLN A 262 -6.84 -5.67 -25.23
CA GLN A 262 -7.59 -4.80 -26.14
C GLN A 262 -6.72 -4.33 -27.31
N VAL A 263 -5.46 -3.94 -27.08
CA VAL A 263 -4.52 -3.59 -28.14
C VAL A 263 -4.29 -4.78 -29.08
N ALA A 264 -4.07 -5.97 -28.54
CA ALA A 264 -3.94 -7.21 -29.30
C ALA A 264 -5.19 -7.50 -30.14
N ALA A 265 -6.38 -7.47 -29.54
CA ALA A 265 -7.64 -7.74 -30.22
C ALA A 265 -7.91 -6.75 -31.37
N ARG A 266 -7.70 -5.46 -31.13
CA ARG A 266 -7.91 -4.40 -32.13
C ARG A 266 -6.85 -4.42 -33.23
N ALA A 267 -5.62 -4.79 -32.91
CA ALA A 267 -4.58 -5.04 -33.91
C ALA A 267 -4.97 -6.19 -34.84
N VAL A 268 -5.44 -7.32 -34.29
CA VAL A 268 -5.91 -8.48 -35.05
C VAL A 268 -7.14 -8.15 -35.91
N ALA A 269 -8.06 -7.35 -35.38
CA ALA A 269 -9.23 -6.87 -36.12
C ALA A 269 -8.90 -5.85 -37.23
N GLY A 270 -7.64 -5.41 -37.33
CA GLY A 270 -7.21 -4.40 -38.31
C GLY A 270 -7.67 -2.98 -38.00
N GLU A 271 -8.16 -2.72 -36.78
CA GLU A 271 -8.66 -1.42 -36.33
C GLU A 271 -7.54 -0.46 -35.91
N LEU A 272 -6.35 -0.99 -35.61
CA LEU A 272 -5.16 -0.20 -35.32
C LEU A 272 -4.34 0.01 -36.59
N SER A 273 -3.86 1.25 -36.77
CA SER A 273 -2.89 1.53 -37.83
C SER A 273 -1.61 0.75 -37.56
N ARG A 274 -0.89 0.40 -38.63
CA ARG A 274 0.41 -0.30 -38.51
C ARG A 274 1.41 0.48 -37.64
N GLN A 275 1.41 1.81 -37.76
CA GLN A 275 2.24 2.69 -36.92
C GLN A 275 1.87 2.58 -35.43
N ALA A 276 0.60 2.38 -35.10
CA ALA A 276 0.15 2.20 -33.72
C ALA A 276 0.63 0.88 -33.12
N VAL A 277 0.57 -0.20 -33.89
CA VAL A 277 1.09 -1.51 -33.47
C VAL A 277 2.62 -1.45 -33.29
N ASP A 278 3.33 -0.81 -34.22
CA ASP A 278 4.78 -0.61 -34.13
C ASP A 278 5.17 0.22 -32.90
N ALA A 279 4.44 1.30 -32.61
CA ALA A 279 4.67 2.13 -31.43
C ALA A 279 4.40 1.38 -30.12
N ALA A 280 3.36 0.53 -30.08
CA ALA A 280 3.06 -0.30 -28.92
C ALA A 280 4.17 -1.33 -28.66
N LEU A 281 4.70 -1.99 -29.71
CA LEU A 281 5.81 -2.94 -29.59
C LEU A 281 7.10 -2.25 -29.13
N ALA A 282 7.39 -1.05 -29.65
CA ALA A 282 8.55 -0.27 -29.22
C ALA A 282 8.46 0.16 -27.75
N LEU A 283 7.27 0.61 -27.30
CA LEU A 283 7.01 0.93 -25.90
C LEU A 283 7.22 -0.30 -25.00
N LEU A 284 6.73 -1.46 -25.41
CA LEU A 284 6.90 -2.71 -24.64
C LEU A 284 8.37 -3.14 -24.56
N ALA A 285 9.14 -2.98 -25.63
CA ALA A 285 10.58 -3.24 -25.62
C ALA A 285 11.32 -2.30 -24.66
N ASP A 286 10.93 -1.02 -24.65
CA ASP A 286 11.56 -0.01 -23.80
C ASP A 286 11.27 -0.27 -22.32
N LEU A 287 10.00 -0.52 -21.98
CA LEU A 287 9.58 -0.91 -20.63
C LEU A 287 10.32 -2.17 -20.15
N LEU A 288 10.49 -3.16 -21.03
CA LEU A 288 11.21 -4.40 -20.73
C LEU A 288 12.70 -4.16 -20.50
N GLY A 289 13.35 -3.28 -21.27
CA GLY A 289 14.78 -3.00 -21.14
C GLY A 289 15.13 -2.11 -19.94
N GLN A 290 14.23 -1.20 -19.58
CA GLN A 290 14.49 -0.19 -18.56
C GLN A 290 14.01 -0.59 -17.15
N THR A 291 13.00 -1.47 -17.04
CA THR A 291 12.48 -1.80 -15.71
C THR A 291 13.51 -2.52 -14.83
N ARG A 292 13.56 -2.09 -13.57
CA ARG A 292 14.38 -2.67 -12.49
C ARG A 292 13.51 -3.29 -11.38
N ASP A 293 12.20 -3.10 -11.45
CA ASP A 293 11.26 -3.70 -10.52
C ASP A 293 11.00 -5.16 -10.95
N ARG A 294 11.42 -6.10 -10.10
CA ARG A 294 11.29 -7.55 -10.37
C ARG A 294 9.83 -8.00 -10.47
N ARG A 295 8.94 -7.43 -9.66
CA ARG A 295 7.51 -7.79 -9.68
C ARG A 295 6.86 -7.28 -10.97
N PHE A 296 7.16 -6.05 -11.35
CA PHE A 296 6.68 -5.50 -12.63
C PHE A 296 7.26 -6.24 -13.83
N LEU A 297 8.52 -6.67 -13.75
CA LEU A 297 9.16 -7.47 -14.81
C LEU A 297 8.46 -8.82 -15.00
N HIS A 298 8.13 -9.54 -13.92
CA HIS A 298 7.32 -10.76 -13.99
C HIS A 298 5.97 -10.53 -14.67
N LEU A 299 5.28 -9.45 -14.27
CA LEU A 299 4.00 -9.08 -14.87
C LEU A 299 4.16 -8.84 -16.37
N LEU A 300 5.08 -7.95 -16.75
CA LEU A 300 5.35 -7.57 -18.12
C LEU A 300 5.67 -8.79 -19.01
N VAL A 301 6.51 -9.70 -18.53
CA VAL A 301 6.89 -10.91 -19.26
C VAL A 301 5.68 -11.84 -19.45
N ARG A 302 4.88 -12.08 -18.41
CA ARG A 302 3.67 -12.91 -18.52
C ARG A 302 2.62 -12.31 -19.45
N SER A 303 2.43 -11.00 -19.42
CA SER A 303 1.50 -10.32 -20.34
C SER A 303 1.97 -10.38 -21.77
N LEU A 304 3.27 -10.17 -22.00
CA LEU A 304 3.87 -10.29 -23.33
C LEU A 304 3.71 -11.72 -23.85
N GLN A 305 4.02 -12.75 -23.08
CA GLN A 305 3.83 -14.14 -23.53
C GLN A 305 2.38 -14.46 -23.94
N ARG A 306 1.41 -13.88 -23.22
CA ARG A 306 -0.01 -14.07 -23.50
C ARG A 306 -0.48 -13.32 -24.75
N HIS A 307 -0.02 -12.09 -24.94
CA HIS A 307 -0.60 -11.16 -25.92
C HIS A 307 0.27 -10.94 -27.18
N LEU A 308 1.57 -11.25 -27.10
CA LEU A 308 2.51 -11.12 -28.21
C LEU A 308 2.08 -11.90 -29.47
N PRO A 309 1.58 -13.16 -29.42
CA PRO A 309 1.17 -13.88 -30.63
C PRO A 309 0.14 -13.13 -31.48
N TYR A 310 -0.77 -12.42 -30.82
CA TYR A 310 -1.81 -11.61 -31.48
C TYR A 310 -1.24 -10.33 -32.10
N LEU A 311 -0.30 -9.68 -31.41
CA LEU A 311 0.42 -8.51 -31.93
C LEU A 311 1.31 -8.88 -33.14
N LEU A 312 1.95 -10.05 -33.10
CA LEU A 312 2.74 -10.61 -34.20
C LEU A 312 1.89 -10.92 -35.43
N ALA A 313 0.66 -11.42 -35.23
CA ALA A 313 -0.26 -11.72 -36.31
C ALA A 313 -0.74 -10.45 -37.04
N ALA A 314 -0.83 -9.32 -36.34
CA ALA A 314 -1.35 -8.06 -36.86
C ALA A 314 -0.32 -7.20 -37.63
N GLY A 315 0.99 -7.38 -37.40
CA GLY A 315 2.01 -6.53 -38.02
C GLY A 315 3.43 -7.09 -37.91
N ARG A 316 3.82 -8.00 -38.81
CA ARG A 316 5.20 -8.50 -38.86
C ARG A 316 6.16 -7.46 -39.44
N ARG A 317 7.01 -6.86 -38.59
CA ARG A 317 8.27 -6.24 -38.99
C ARG A 317 9.43 -6.79 -38.17
N PRO A 318 10.53 -7.24 -38.79
CA PRO A 318 11.69 -7.80 -38.09
C PRO A 318 12.30 -6.88 -37.02
N GLY A 319 12.36 -5.56 -37.29
CA GLY A 319 13.08 -4.61 -36.42
C GLY A 319 12.50 -4.40 -35.01
N ASN A 320 11.17 -4.41 -34.85
CA ASN A 320 10.55 -4.25 -33.52
C ASN A 320 10.62 -5.54 -32.69
N LEU A 321 10.68 -6.69 -33.36
CA LEU A 321 10.92 -7.99 -32.73
C LEU A 321 12.37 -8.11 -32.26
N GLU A 322 13.30 -7.59 -33.05
CA GLU A 322 14.71 -7.46 -32.64
C GLU A 322 14.86 -6.58 -31.40
N LEU A 323 14.09 -5.49 -31.27
CA LEU A 323 14.08 -4.64 -30.08
C LEU A 323 13.58 -5.38 -28.83
N LEU A 324 12.44 -6.09 -28.92
CA LEU A 324 11.92 -6.91 -27.82
C LEU A 324 12.87 -8.05 -27.44
N ALA A 325 13.45 -8.74 -28.43
CA ALA A 325 14.41 -9.82 -28.23
C ALA A 325 15.72 -9.32 -27.62
N ARG A 326 16.16 -8.12 -27.98
CA ARG A 326 17.32 -7.46 -27.38
C ARG A 326 17.03 -7.07 -25.94
N ALA A 327 15.92 -6.39 -25.67
CA ALA A 327 15.52 -5.99 -24.32
C ALA A 327 15.39 -7.21 -23.38
N SER A 328 14.81 -8.32 -23.87
CA SER A 328 14.72 -9.58 -23.12
C SER A 328 16.09 -10.13 -22.73
N ARG A 329 17.05 -10.14 -23.69
CA ARG A 329 18.42 -10.63 -23.46
C ARG A 329 19.21 -9.74 -22.51
N GLU A 330 19.01 -8.42 -22.56
CA GLU A 330 19.68 -7.46 -21.67
C GLU A 330 19.25 -7.60 -20.20
N GLN A 331 18.08 -8.20 -19.93
CA GLN A 331 17.60 -8.49 -18.57
C GLN A 331 18.17 -9.81 -17.99
N LEU A 332 18.52 -10.80 -18.82
CA LEU A 332 18.98 -12.12 -18.36
C LEU A 332 20.18 -12.09 -17.38
N PRO A 333 21.25 -11.28 -17.60
CA PRO A 333 22.37 -11.22 -16.67
C PRO A 333 21.99 -10.67 -15.29
N ARG A 334 20.89 -9.92 -15.19
CA ARG A 334 20.42 -9.28 -13.94
C ARG A 334 19.59 -10.21 -13.06
N LEU A 335 19.26 -11.40 -13.57
CA LEU A 335 18.37 -12.38 -12.95
C LEU A 335 19.09 -13.68 -12.61
N ALA A 336 20.40 -13.60 -12.35
CA ALA A 336 21.23 -14.78 -12.04
C ALA A 336 20.73 -15.59 -10.83
N GLU A 337 19.94 -14.96 -9.94
CA GLU A 337 19.41 -15.54 -8.71
C GLU A 337 17.89 -15.84 -8.77
N ASP A 338 17.23 -15.56 -9.90
CA ASP A 338 15.77 -15.73 -10.08
C ASP A 338 15.48 -16.66 -11.26
N ASP A 339 15.53 -17.96 -10.99
CA ASP A 339 15.39 -19.00 -12.01
C ASP A 339 14.01 -19.02 -12.67
N GLU A 340 12.95 -18.62 -11.97
CA GLU A 340 11.58 -18.57 -12.50
C GLU A 340 11.45 -17.46 -13.56
N LEU A 341 11.82 -16.23 -13.21
CA LEU A 341 11.75 -15.09 -14.14
C LEU A 341 12.69 -15.26 -15.33
N ARG A 342 13.87 -15.84 -15.10
CA ARG A 342 14.83 -16.15 -16.15
C ARG A 342 14.25 -17.15 -17.15
N GLN A 343 13.57 -18.21 -16.70
CA GLN A 343 12.89 -19.15 -17.59
C GLN A 343 11.74 -18.49 -18.35
N GLU A 344 10.96 -17.61 -17.71
CA GLU A 344 9.90 -16.86 -18.38
C GLU A 344 10.45 -15.95 -19.49
N LEU A 345 11.55 -15.24 -19.25
CA LEU A 345 12.21 -14.42 -20.28
C LEU A 345 12.78 -15.26 -21.44
N LEU A 346 13.31 -16.46 -21.16
CA LEU A 346 13.78 -17.38 -22.20
C LEU A 346 12.61 -17.86 -23.08
N ARG A 347 11.48 -18.25 -22.47
CA ARG A 347 10.26 -18.63 -23.22
C ARG A 347 9.73 -17.46 -24.07
N LEU A 348 9.77 -16.24 -23.53
CA LEU A 348 9.39 -15.05 -24.29
C LEU A 348 10.32 -14.82 -25.49
N ALA A 349 11.64 -14.97 -25.30
CA ALA A 349 12.61 -14.87 -26.38
C ALA A 349 12.42 -15.95 -27.46
N GLU A 350 12.07 -17.18 -27.08
CA GLU A 350 11.71 -18.25 -28.02
C GLU A 350 10.46 -17.88 -28.84
N GLN A 351 9.41 -17.36 -28.20
CA GLN A 351 8.19 -16.91 -28.87
C GLN A 351 8.42 -15.74 -29.85
N ILE A 352 9.41 -14.91 -29.61
CA ILE A 352 9.78 -13.80 -30.51
C ILE A 352 10.53 -14.32 -31.76
N ASN A 353 11.28 -15.42 -31.64
CA ASN A 353 12.16 -15.95 -32.69
C ASN A 353 11.55 -17.11 -33.51
N GLY A 354 10.49 -17.75 -33.00
CA GLY A 354 9.71 -18.78 -33.72
C GLY A 354 8.69 -18.17 -34.67
#